data_AF-A0A1G9WRP6-F1
#
_entry.id   AF-A0A1G9WRP6-F1
#
_cell.length_a   1.000
_cell.length_b   1.000
_cell.length_c   1.000
_cell.angle_alpha   90.00
_cell.angle_beta   90.00
_cell.angle_gamma   90.00
#
_symmetry.space_group_name_H-M   'P 1'
#
loop_
_entity.id
_entity.type
_entity.pdbx_description
1 polymer ?
#
loop_
_entity_poly.entity_id
_entity_poly.type
_entity_poly.pdbx_seq_one_letter_code
_entity_poly.pdbx_strand_id
1 'polypeptide(L)'
;MLRILHSLPRTHKLLLLPVATMVTVLGTQKIIGAFDRSSESTTVASPVVIPLDSSTNRDTADLDFERGAVSEAVEMASNALDATRQYVPIAELAAQEIVDIDMLSSAHAGDQQMPVAALSPEPDDDQQQSDSPATIDTDVLHLALHLPELGQTDDLEQIGDSLEDTGFDDEAMASYTSYDYDDYLDGPLVLFDDGDVFLDEELVAEQTYVPEWETYTVQQGDTFAVMAQQTLGLGYSEVLQLLDKMPDRNVLTRWRAGHHFDYQLDEDGELLALRVMKNPRSGFLIERDPDTAFEISSIEKAGEPTQRMFAGTVSGSFGRSAEATGLSASEVAQLSNLLEKKLDFRRDTRRGDRFQVLVESDLIDGQSLDSRVLAVKYEGARMDLTVIRNSSDNRFYTPEGYSLDPAFERYPFDGNYRMSSSFNLRRKHPVTGRVSPHYGTDWAMPIGTSINAPADGRVEKVGNHPLAGRFIVVRHDNGYRTRYLHLSEPLVSRGERVSMGETIAKSGNTGRSTGPHLHYEVIVNGNQVDPMRVDLPENQSLEGDALAAFQRESERLLATLESGETGTVIASTGDVEPRRSGDDS
;
A
#
# COMPACT_ATOMS: atom_id res chain seq x y z
N MET A 1 2.29 -0.45 -33.36
CA MET A 1 2.47 -0.13 -34.80
C MET A 1 3.62 0.84 -35.08
N LEU A 2 3.57 2.13 -34.68
CA LEU A 2 4.48 3.18 -35.20
C LEU A 2 6.00 2.89 -35.17
N ARG A 3 6.54 2.18 -34.15
CA ARG A 3 7.97 1.78 -34.14
C ARG A 3 8.37 0.84 -35.31
N ILE A 4 7.46 -0.01 -35.80
CA ILE A 4 7.75 -1.03 -36.84
C ILE A 4 7.96 -0.38 -38.21
N LEU A 5 7.28 0.74 -38.50
CA LEU A 5 7.46 1.49 -39.74
C LEU A 5 8.84 2.16 -39.86
N HIS A 6 9.62 2.24 -38.78
CA HIS A 6 10.93 2.88 -38.81
C HIS A 6 12.06 1.96 -39.30
N SER A 7 12.06 0.67 -38.94
CA SER A 7 13.14 -0.29 -39.25
C SER A 7 13.10 -0.88 -40.68
N LEU A 8 11.98 -0.80 -41.40
CA LEU A 8 11.85 -1.41 -42.73
C LEU A 8 12.68 -0.69 -43.82
N PRO A 9 13.18 -1.39 -44.85
CA PRO A 9 13.84 -0.79 -46.02
C PRO A 9 12.93 0.19 -46.77
N ARG A 10 13.52 1.25 -47.37
CA ARG A 10 12.78 2.36 -48.01
C ARG A 10 11.78 1.91 -49.09
N THR A 11 12.09 0.86 -49.85
CA THR A 11 11.20 0.31 -50.90
C THR A 11 9.87 -0.19 -50.35
N HIS A 12 9.88 -0.83 -49.18
CA HIS A 12 8.68 -1.41 -48.57
C HIS A 12 7.79 -0.35 -47.90
N LYS A 13 8.36 0.80 -47.50
CA LYS A 13 7.57 1.90 -46.93
C LYS A 13 6.63 2.55 -47.96
N LEU A 14 7.03 2.59 -49.22
CA LEU A 14 6.22 3.15 -50.31
C LEU A 14 5.01 2.27 -50.67
N LEU A 15 5.16 0.94 -50.59
CA LEU A 15 4.06 -0.01 -50.85
C LEU A 15 3.00 -0.03 -49.74
N LEU A 16 3.39 0.17 -48.47
CA LEU A 16 2.47 0.16 -47.34
C LEU A 16 1.76 1.49 -47.07
N LEU A 17 2.27 2.62 -47.61
CA LEU A 17 1.72 3.94 -47.35
C LEU A 17 0.26 4.12 -47.80
N PRO A 18 -0.16 3.67 -49.00
CA PRO A 18 -1.56 3.76 -49.45
C PRO A 18 -2.52 2.90 -48.61
N VAL A 19 -2.06 1.74 -48.14
CA VAL A 19 -2.86 0.84 -47.30
C VAL A 19 -3.07 1.46 -45.92
N ALA A 20 -2.02 2.04 -45.33
CA ALA A 20 -2.10 2.69 -44.03
C ALA A 20 -3.05 3.91 -44.01
N THR A 21 -3.03 4.74 -45.06
CA THR A 21 -3.94 5.89 -45.18
C THR A 21 -5.38 5.46 -45.47
N MET A 22 -5.59 4.46 -46.34
CA MET A 22 -6.92 3.92 -46.64
C MET A 22 -7.60 3.31 -45.38
N VAL A 23 -6.84 2.59 -44.54
CA VAL A 23 -7.36 2.03 -43.28
C VAL A 23 -7.72 3.11 -42.26
N THR A 24 -6.94 4.20 -42.17
CA THR A 24 -7.28 5.30 -41.25
C THR A 24 -8.52 6.09 -41.70
N VAL A 25 -8.69 6.30 -43.00
CA VAL A 25 -9.89 6.97 -43.57
C VAL A 25 -11.15 6.11 -43.40
N LEU A 26 -11.07 4.80 -43.68
CA LEU A 26 -12.20 3.88 -43.45
C LEU A 26 -12.52 3.73 -41.95
N GLY A 27 -11.50 3.77 -41.08
CA GLY A 27 -11.68 3.73 -39.63
C GLY A 27 -12.46 4.94 -39.10
N THR A 28 -12.02 6.16 -39.43
CA THR A 28 -12.70 7.39 -38.97
C THR A 28 -14.10 7.53 -39.56
N GLN A 29 -14.29 7.23 -40.84
CA GLN A 29 -15.61 7.33 -41.49
C GLN A 29 -16.62 6.33 -40.90
N LYS A 30 -16.17 5.13 -40.48
CA LYS A 30 -17.03 4.13 -39.82
C LYS A 30 -17.39 4.50 -38.38
N ILE A 31 -16.53 5.24 -37.66
CA ILE A 31 -16.82 5.75 -36.31
C ILE A 31 -17.82 6.91 -36.38
N ILE A 32 -17.63 7.87 -37.29
CA ILE A 32 -18.54 9.02 -37.47
C ILE A 32 -19.95 8.52 -37.85
N GLY A 33 -20.05 7.60 -38.82
CA GLY A 33 -21.33 7.03 -39.25
C GLY A 33 -22.03 6.12 -38.22
N ALA A 34 -21.36 5.77 -37.12
CA ALA A 34 -21.99 5.12 -35.96
C ALA A 34 -22.57 6.15 -34.97
N PHE A 35 -21.88 7.26 -34.76
CA PHE A 35 -22.26 8.31 -33.81
C PHE A 35 -23.46 9.16 -34.28
N ASP A 36 -23.57 9.42 -35.58
CA ASP A 36 -24.77 10.07 -36.16
C ASP A 36 -26.04 9.23 -35.95
N ARG A 37 -25.94 7.89 -36.03
CA ARG A 37 -27.10 6.99 -35.91
C ARG A 37 -27.69 6.89 -34.51
N SER A 38 -26.95 7.27 -33.46
CA SER A 38 -27.49 7.42 -32.11
C SER A 38 -28.11 8.80 -31.84
N SER A 39 -27.98 9.75 -32.78
CA SER A 39 -28.27 11.18 -32.51
C SER A 39 -29.64 11.66 -33.01
N GLU A 40 -30.33 10.90 -33.88
CA GLU A 40 -31.65 11.28 -34.43
C GLU A 40 -32.75 10.23 -34.19
N SER A 41 -33.42 10.27 -33.03
CA SER A 41 -34.82 9.81 -32.90
C SER A 41 -35.52 10.28 -31.61
N THR A 42 -35.38 11.57 -31.25
CA THR A 42 -36.17 12.17 -30.15
C THR A 42 -37.64 12.32 -30.54
N THR A 43 -38.43 11.25 -30.37
CA THR A 43 -39.90 11.29 -30.49
C THR A 43 -40.53 11.58 -29.13
N VAL A 44 -41.23 12.73 -29.03
CA VAL A 44 -41.92 13.15 -27.82
C VAL A 44 -43.17 12.29 -27.59
N ALA A 45 -43.23 11.59 -26.46
CA ALA A 45 -44.41 10.85 -26.01
C ALA A 45 -45.24 11.69 -25.02
N SER A 46 -46.52 11.88 -25.32
CA SER A 46 -47.45 12.69 -24.51
C SER A 46 -47.90 11.97 -23.23
N PRO A 47 -48.20 12.69 -22.14
CA PRO A 47 -48.76 12.08 -20.93
C PRO A 47 -50.19 11.58 -21.17
N VAL A 48 -50.45 10.31 -20.88
CA VAL A 48 -51.80 9.73 -20.90
C VAL A 48 -52.52 10.09 -19.60
N VAL A 49 -53.51 10.98 -19.70
CA VAL A 49 -54.39 11.33 -18.57
C VAL A 49 -55.54 10.32 -18.51
N ILE A 50 -55.63 9.56 -17.42
CA ILE A 50 -56.79 8.71 -17.12
C ILE A 50 -57.75 9.51 -16.23
N PRO A 51 -58.98 9.83 -16.69
CA PRO A 51 -59.97 10.50 -15.86
C PRO A 51 -60.59 9.51 -14.87
N LEU A 52 -60.61 9.87 -13.58
CA LEU A 52 -61.46 9.20 -12.59
C LEU A 52 -62.83 9.87 -12.59
N ASP A 53 -63.88 9.12 -12.91
CA ASP A 53 -65.26 9.58 -12.75
C ASP A 53 -65.71 9.46 -11.27
N SER A 54 -66.73 10.21 -10.89
CA SER A 54 -66.98 10.63 -9.50
C SER A 54 -68.35 10.20 -8.95
N SER A 55 -68.48 8.92 -8.63
CA SER A 55 -69.52 8.38 -7.73
C SER A 55 -69.13 6.95 -7.28
N THR A 56 -69.44 6.41 -6.09
CA THR A 56 -70.29 6.93 -5.00
C THR A 56 -69.81 6.37 -3.64
N ASN A 57 -70.06 7.15 -2.57
CA ASN A 57 -70.33 6.73 -1.19
C ASN A 57 -69.29 6.02 -0.29
N ARG A 58 -69.36 6.44 0.99
CA ARG A 58 -68.98 5.71 2.21
C ARG A 58 -69.79 4.39 2.31
N ASP A 59 -69.42 3.36 3.05
CA ASP A 59 -69.16 3.32 4.51
C ASP A 59 -68.35 2.07 4.92
N THR A 60 -68.07 1.93 6.23
CA THR A 60 -67.25 0.87 6.83
C THR A 60 -68.07 -0.33 7.35
N ALA A 61 -67.66 -1.56 7.05
CA ALA A 61 -67.77 -2.76 7.91
C ALA A 61 -66.98 -3.96 7.34
N ASP A 62 -66.33 -4.73 8.23
CA ASP A 62 -66.06 -6.19 8.28
C ASP A 62 -66.03 -7.04 6.98
N LEU A 63 -65.12 -8.01 6.81
CA LEU A 63 -65.00 -9.20 7.68
C LEU A 63 -63.59 -9.84 7.73
N ASP A 64 -63.45 -10.73 8.72
CA ASP A 64 -62.30 -11.51 9.17
C ASP A 64 -61.40 -12.18 8.12
N PHE A 65 -60.11 -12.30 8.48
CA PHE A 65 -59.31 -13.50 8.23
C PHE A 65 -58.50 -13.88 9.49
N GLU A 66 -58.17 -15.16 9.63
CA GLU A 66 -57.88 -15.81 10.93
C GLU A 66 -56.55 -15.39 11.60
N ARG A 67 -56.54 -15.38 12.94
CA ARG A 67 -55.33 -15.23 13.75
C ARG A 67 -54.55 -16.54 13.82
N GLY A 68 -53.49 -16.67 13.02
CA GLY A 68 -52.54 -17.78 13.14
C GLY A 68 -51.77 -17.79 14.47
N ALA A 69 -51.37 -18.98 14.93
CA ALA A 69 -50.85 -19.28 16.28
C ALA A 69 -49.51 -18.61 16.69
N VAL A 70 -49.05 -17.59 15.98
CA VAL A 70 -47.82 -16.85 16.29
C VAL A 70 -48.06 -15.77 17.38
N SER A 71 -49.23 -15.12 17.41
CA SER A 71 -49.49 -14.07 18.41
C SER A 71 -49.57 -14.60 19.84
N GLU A 72 -50.16 -15.79 20.01
CA GLU A 72 -50.34 -16.43 21.32
C GLU A 72 -48.99 -16.80 21.98
N ALA A 73 -48.01 -17.21 21.16
CA ALA A 73 -46.63 -17.43 21.61
C ALA A 73 -45.93 -16.11 22.03
N VAL A 74 -46.19 -15.01 21.33
CA VAL A 74 -45.62 -13.68 21.65
C VAL A 74 -46.23 -13.09 22.92
N GLU A 75 -47.53 -13.25 23.15
CA GLU A 75 -48.17 -12.86 24.41
C GLU A 75 -47.69 -13.72 25.58
N MET A 76 -47.56 -15.05 25.40
CA MET A 76 -47.06 -15.92 26.46
C MET A 76 -45.60 -15.62 26.83
N ALA A 77 -44.74 -15.35 25.85
CA ALA A 77 -43.36 -14.92 26.09
C ALA A 77 -43.27 -13.55 26.79
N SER A 78 -44.15 -12.61 26.45
CA SER A 78 -44.18 -11.27 27.06
C SER A 78 -44.62 -11.33 28.53
N ASN A 79 -45.68 -12.10 28.83
CA ASN A 79 -46.19 -12.28 30.19
C ASN A 79 -45.19 -12.99 31.12
N ALA A 80 -44.35 -13.89 30.58
CA ALA A 80 -43.28 -14.53 31.35
C ALA A 80 -42.15 -13.56 31.76
N LEU A 81 -41.97 -12.46 31.03
CA LEU A 81 -40.87 -11.51 31.23
C LEU A 81 -41.15 -10.48 32.35
N ASP A 82 -42.36 -9.95 32.43
CA ASP A 82 -42.73 -8.99 33.51
C ASP A 82 -42.91 -9.67 34.88
N ALA A 83 -43.16 -10.99 34.92
CA ALA A 83 -43.31 -11.77 36.15
C ALA A 83 -42.07 -11.79 37.08
N THR A 84 -40.92 -11.26 36.63
CA THR A 84 -39.65 -11.21 37.39
C THR A 84 -39.32 -9.83 37.97
N ARG A 85 -40.13 -8.81 37.71
CA ARG A 85 -39.85 -7.40 38.11
C ARG A 85 -40.50 -7.00 39.44
N GLN A 86 -40.07 -7.62 40.54
CA GLN A 86 -40.37 -7.06 41.87
C GLN A 86 -39.47 -5.86 42.18
N TYR A 87 -40.09 -4.71 42.46
CA TYR A 87 -39.41 -3.48 42.87
C TYR A 87 -39.02 -3.58 44.35
N VAL A 88 -37.72 -3.67 44.64
CA VAL A 88 -37.18 -3.57 46.01
C VAL A 88 -36.80 -2.10 46.28
N PRO A 89 -37.40 -1.42 47.26
CA PRO A 89 -37.04 -0.06 47.60
C PRO A 89 -35.66 -0.01 48.26
N ILE A 90 -34.82 0.95 47.84
CA ILE A 90 -33.43 1.10 48.29
C ILE A 90 -33.29 1.25 49.83
N ALA A 91 -34.36 1.67 50.52
CA ALA A 91 -34.40 1.81 51.97
C ALA A 91 -34.37 0.46 52.75
N GLU A 92 -34.61 -0.68 52.09
CA GLU A 92 -34.60 -2.01 52.72
C GLU A 92 -33.26 -2.75 52.55
N LEU A 93 -32.28 -2.12 51.89
CA LEU A 93 -30.93 -2.68 51.70
C LEU A 93 -30.10 -2.54 52.98
N ALA A 94 -30.10 -3.58 53.81
CA ALA A 94 -29.16 -3.70 54.93
C ALA A 94 -27.70 -3.77 54.41
N ALA A 95 -26.83 -2.89 54.91
CA ALA A 95 -25.43 -2.84 54.52
C ALA A 95 -24.71 -4.14 54.93
N GLN A 96 -24.18 -4.87 53.94
CA GLN A 96 -23.34 -6.04 54.18
C GLN A 96 -21.84 -5.67 54.16
N GLU A 97 -21.05 -6.57 54.71
CA GLU A 97 -19.71 -6.33 55.23
C GLU A 97 -18.65 -6.10 54.14
N ILE A 98 -17.72 -5.17 54.38
CA ILE A 98 -16.59 -4.91 53.47
C ILE A 98 -15.56 -6.02 53.68
N VAL A 99 -15.50 -6.97 52.75
CA VAL A 99 -14.47 -8.02 52.75
C VAL A 99 -13.21 -7.46 52.10
N ASP A 100 -12.19 -7.23 52.91
CA ASP A 100 -10.84 -6.91 52.45
C ASP A 100 -10.15 -8.18 51.94
N ILE A 101 -9.56 -8.16 50.74
CA ILE A 101 -8.96 -9.35 50.09
C ILE A 101 -7.45 -9.14 49.94
N ASP A 102 -6.74 -9.22 51.06
CA ASP A 102 -5.28 -9.28 51.12
C ASP A 102 -4.83 -10.72 51.45
N MET A 103 -4.74 -11.58 50.42
CA MET A 103 -4.36 -13.00 50.59
C MET A 103 -3.87 -13.68 49.30
N LEU A 104 -2.64 -13.41 48.86
CA LEU A 104 -1.86 -14.36 48.03
C LEU A 104 -0.34 -14.17 48.22
N SER A 105 0.23 -14.74 49.30
CA SER A 105 1.69 -14.77 49.50
C SER A 105 2.21 -15.94 50.37
N SER A 106 2.28 -17.17 49.84
CA SER A 106 3.23 -18.17 50.38
C SER A 106 3.48 -19.39 49.47
N ALA A 107 4.68 -19.47 48.87
CA ALA A 107 5.32 -20.70 48.37
C ALA A 107 6.83 -20.44 48.17
N HIS A 108 7.62 -20.18 49.22
CA HIS A 108 8.33 -21.16 50.08
C HIS A 108 9.48 -21.97 49.43
N ALA A 109 10.64 -21.30 49.30
CA ALA A 109 12.00 -21.77 49.65
C ALA A 109 12.86 -20.47 49.74
N GLY A 110 13.81 -20.26 50.66
CA GLY A 110 14.73 -21.18 51.35
C GLY A 110 16.14 -20.95 50.77
N ASP A 111 17.17 -20.50 51.51
CA ASP A 111 17.27 -20.34 52.97
C ASP A 111 18.42 -19.37 53.42
N GLN A 112 18.33 -18.91 54.67
CA GLN A 112 19.35 -18.41 55.62
C GLN A 112 20.31 -17.20 55.35
N GLN A 113 20.28 -16.29 56.35
CA GLN A 113 21.40 -15.57 57.02
C GLN A 113 21.94 -14.18 56.53
N MET A 114 21.32 -13.15 57.12
CA MET A 114 21.85 -11.83 57.54
C MET A 114 22.94 -11.97 58.66
N PRO A 115 23.62 -10.92 59.23
CA PRO A 115 23.27 -9.47 59.23
C PRO A 115 24.39 -8.37 59.26
N VAL A 116 23.94 -7.11 59.00
CA VAL A 116 24.37 -5.76 59.51
C VAL A 116 25.74 -5.08 59.22
N ALA A 117 25.63 -3.74 59.17
CA ALA A 117 26.61 -2.66 59.47
C ALA A 117 27.59 -2.20 58.37
N ALA A 118 27.91 -0.90 58.21
CA ALA A 118 27.30 0.36 58.70
C ALA A 118 27.90 1.60 57.97
N LEU A 119 27.46 2.81 58.38
CA LEU A 119 28.08 4.14 58.19
C LEU A 119 27.84 4.89 56.86
N SER A 120 28.19 6.19 56.89
CA SER A 120 27.90 7.24 55.89
C SER A 120 29.18 8.10 55.65
N PRO A 121 29.19 9.29 55.01
CA PRO A 121 29.99 9.49 53.80
C PRO A 121 31.05 10.63 53.88
N GLU A 122 31.58 11.02 52.71
CA GLU A 122 32.49 12.17 52.42
C GLU A 122 33.99 11.96 52.72
N PRO A 123 34.93 12.73 52.10
CA PRO A 123 34.98 13.10 50.67
C PRO A 123 36.42 12.95 50.08
N ASP A 124 36.93 14.01 49.41
CA ASP A 124 38.20 14.20 48.67
C ASP A 124 38.29 13.43 47.32
N ASP A 125 38.53 14.05 46.16
CA ASP A 125 39.40 15.17 45.70
C ASP A 125 40.87 14.76 45.51
N ASP A 126 41.31 14.76 44.24
CA ASP A 126 42.73 14.66 43.89
C ASP A 126 43.00 15.21 42.48
N GLN A 127 44.20 15.73 42.23
CA GLN A 127 44.57 16.43 40.99
C GLN A 127 45.87 15.88 40.39
N GLN A 128 46.06 16.07 39.08
CA GLN A 128 47.35 16.38 38.43
C GLN A 128 48.56 15.50 38.81
N GLN A 129 49.04 14.59 37.95
CA GLN A 129 50.00 14.83 36.85
C GLN A 129 50.68 13.46 36.58
N SER A 130 51.44 13.17 35.51
CA SER A 130 51.71 13.79 34.21
C SER A 130 52.52 12.79 33.39
N ASP A 131 52.40 12.77 32.06
CA ASP A 131 53.61 12.59 31.24
C ASP A 131 53.45 13.14 29.82
N SER A 132 54.56 13.57 29.21
CA SER A 132 54.67 14.07 27.83
C SER A 132 56.15 14.32 27.48
N PRO A 133 56.56 14.06 26.23
CA PRO A 133 57.33 15.08 25.53
C PRO A 133 56.87 15.33 24.08
N ALA A 134 57.34 16.45 23.53
CA ALA A 134 56.80 17.07 22.32
C ALA A 134 57.44 16.61 21.00
N THR A 135 56.65 16.77 19.93
CA THR A 135 57.01 17.13 18.53
C THR A 135 58.48 17.13 18.09
N ILE A 136 58.75 16.47 16.96
CA ILE A 136 59.72 16.90 15.94
C ILE A 136 59.03 16.81 14.57
N ASP A 137 59.39 17.71 13.65
CA ASP A 137 58.93 17.80 12.27
C ASP A 137 60.16 17.88 11.33
N THR A 138 60.19 17.11 10.24
CA THR A 138 61.25 17.10 9.22
C THR A 138 60.80 16.48 7.88
N ASP A 139 60.89 17.23 6.78
CA ASP A 139 60.88 16.71 5.41
C ASP A 139 62.12 15.85 5.08
N VAL A 140 61.96 14.74 4.35
CA VAL A 140 63.02 14.18 3.46
C VAL A 140 62.41 13.51 2.21
N LEU A 141 62.71 14.09 1.04
CA LEU A 141 62.78 13.54 -0.33
C LEU A 141 61.89 12.34 -0.76
N HIS A 142 61.06 12.62 -1.77
CA HIS A 142 60.98 11.74 -2.95
C HIS A 142 62.31 11.76 -3.72
N LEU A 143 62.66 10.65 -4.38
CA LEU A 143 63.65 10.65 -5.47
C LEU A 143 63.21 9.71 -6.60
N ALA A 144 63.27 10.20 -7.84
CA ALA A 144 63.03 9.42 -9.05
C ALA A 144 64.34 9.14 -9.79
N LEU A 145 64.32 8.13 -10.67
CA LEU A 145 65.28 7.98 -11.77
C LEU A 145 64.53 7.98 -13.10
N HIS A 146 65.22 8.34 -14.17
CA HIS A 146 64.60 9.04 -15.30
C HIS A 146 65.25 8.67 -16.65
N LEU A 147 64.55 9.03 -17.74
CA LEU A 147 65.00 9.16 -19.15
C LEU A 147 64.99 7.90 -20.05
N PRO A 148 64.85 8.04 -21.40
CA PRO A 148 64.42 9.22 -22.18
C PRO A 148 63.33 8.98 -23.28
N GLU A 149 62.62 10.06 -23.68
CA GLU A 149 62.28 10.55 -25.05
C GLU A 149 61.69 9.59 -26.14
N LEU A 150 60.85 9.99 -27.12
CA LEU A 150 60.17 11.23 -27.59
C LEU A 150 58.67 10.88 -27.86
N GLY A 151 57.70 11.75 -28.17
CA GLY A 151 57.61 13.22 -28.23
C GLY A 151 56.38 13.73 -29.03
N GLN A 152 55.81 14.86 -28.59
CA GLN A 152 55.01 15.88 -29.33
C GLN A 152 53.66 15.58 -30.04
N THR A 153 52.60 16.15 -29.42
CA THR A 153 51.54 17.02 -29.97
C THR A 153 50.56 16.58 -31.09
N ASP A 154 49.29 16.51 -30.67
CA ASP A 154 48.14 17.33 -31.12
C ASP A 154 47.61 17.31 -32.58
N ASP A 155 46.34 16.88 -32.67
CA ASP A 155 45.20 17.54 -33.33
C ASP A 155 44.91 17.50 -34.86
N LEU A 156 43.58 17.50 -35.10
CA LEU A 156 42.80 17.94 -36.28
C LEU A 156 42.72 17.09 -37.57
N GLU A 157 41.51 16.54 -37.75
CA GLU A 157 40.57 16.71 -38.88
C GLU A 157 40.93 16.44 -40.37
N GLN A 158 39.88 15.94 -41.04
CA GLN A 158 39.48 16.16 -42.45
C GLN A 158 40.20 15.46 -43.62
N ILE A 159 39.35 14.86 -44.47
CA ILE A 159 39.49 14.64 -45.93
C ILE A 159 40.63 13.67 -46.34
N GLY A 160 40.42 12.68 -47.22
CA GLY A 160 39.28 12.35 -48.08
C GLY A 160 39.79 11.91 -49.46
N ASP A 161 38.88 11.41 -50.32
CA ASP A 161 39.20 10.84 -51.63
C ASP A 161 40.06 9.54 -51.59
N SER A 162 40.15 8.69 -52.62
CA SER A 162 39.57 8.78 -53.98
C SER A 162 39.21 7.41 -54.59
N LEU A 163 38.11 7.40 -55.36
CA LEU A 163 37.93 6.89 -56.75
C LEU A 163 38.33 5.43 -57.12
N GLU A 164 37.85 4.80 -58.20
CA GLU A 164 37.08 5.20 -59.41
C GLU A 164 36.01 4.09 -59.71
N ASP A 165 34.76 4.40 -60.09
CA ASP A 165 34.23 4.59 -61.48
C ASP A 165 34.13 3.27 -62.30
N THR A 166 32.97 2.73 -62.69
CA THR A 166 31.91 3.20 -63.63
C THR A 166 30.64 2.32 -63.45
N GLY A 167 29.44 2.56 -64.01
CA GLY A 167 28.89 3.67 -64.81
C GLY A 167 27.95 3.17 -65.93
N PHE A 168 26.67 3.60 -65.93
CA PHE A 168 25.63 3.43 -66.99
C PHE A 168 25.14 1.97 -67.27
N ASP A 169 24.08 1.67 -68.06
CA ASP A 169 22.66 2.10 -68.22
C ASP A 169 22.04 1.29 -69.42
N ASP A 170 20.75 1.02 -69.67
CA ASP A 170 19.42 1.25 -69.02
C ASP A 170 18.39 0.17 -69.51
N GLU A 171 17.12 0.29 -69.14
CA GLU A 171 15.86 -0.15 -69.81
C GLU A 171 15.44 -1.65 -69.95
N ALA A 172 14.21 -1.90 -69.47
CA ALA A 172 13.08 -2.57 -70.17
C ALA A 172 12.96 -4.10 -70.45
N MET A 173 11.79 -4.63 -70.06
CA MET A 173 10.87 -5.52 -70.82
C MET A 173 11.25 -6.98 -71.21
N ALA A 174 10.78 -7.91 -70.35
CA ALA A 174 9.80 -8.97 -70.65
C ALA A 174 9.86 -9.81 -71.97
N SER A 175 10.19 -11.10 -71.83
CA SER A 175 9.50 -12.29 -72.41
C SER A 175 10.14 -13.56 -71.79
N TYR A 176 9.50 -14.71 -71.52
CA TYR A 176 8.24 -15.36 -71.94
C TYR A 176 8.29 -16.08 -73.31
N THR A 177 8.88 -17.29 -73.33
CA THR A 177 8.58 -18.36 -74.30
C THR A 177 8.73 -19.74 -73.68
N SER A 178 7.65 -20.51 -73.69
CA SER A 178 7.65 -21.99 -73.70
C SER A 178 7.53 -22.47 -75.14
N TYR A 179 8.11 -23.62 -75.49
CA TYR A 179 7.64 -24.43 -76.62
C TYR A 179 7.95 -25.91 -76.40
N ASP A 180 6.94 -26.74 -76.63
CA ASP A 180 7.01 -28.20 -76.64
C ASP A 180 7.51 -28.73 -77.99
N TYR A 181 8.02 -29.96 -78.04
CA TYR A 181 7.32 -31.02 -78.78
C TYR A 181 7.77 -32.43 -78.37
N ASP A 182 6.85 -33.38 -78.50
CA ASP A 182 7.02 -34.79 -78.12
C ASP A 182 7.54 -35.71 -79.23
N ASP A 183 7.84 -36.93 -78.80
CA ASP A 183 7.60 -38.23 -79.47
C ASP A 183 8.75 -38.89 -80.24
N TYR A 184 9.13 -40.10 -79.77
CA TYR A 184 9.28 -41.30 -80.61
C TYR A 184 9.26 -42.58 -79.74
N LEU A 185 8.63 -43.65 -80.25
CA LEU A 185 8.32 -44.87 -79.49
C LEU A 185 9.26 -46.08 -79.73
N ASP A 186 9.64 -46.70 -78.60
CA ASP A 186 9.72 -48.14 -78.30
C ASP A 186 10.76 -49.09 -78.96
N GLY A 187 11.55 -49.75 -78.10
CA GLY A 187 12.13 -51.08 -78.30
C GLY A 187 13.60 -51.20 -78.78
N PRO A 188 14.41 -52.18 -78.29
CA PRO A 188 14.26 -53.02 -77.08
C PRO A 188 15.52 -53.06 -76.17
N LEU A 189 15.44 -53.83 -75.08
CA LEU A 189 16.45 -54.06 -74.03
C LEU A 189 17.89 -54.35 -74.51
N VAL A 190 18.88 -53.76 -73.81
CA VAL A 190 20.24 -54.29 -73.66
C VAL A 190 20.66 -54.17 -72.19
N LEU A 191 21.24 -55.23 -71.63
CA LEU A 191 21.76 -55.30 -70.26
C LEU A 191 23.27 -55.00 -70.23
N PHE A 192 23.66 -54.07 -69.36
CA PHE A 192 25.00 -53.87 -68.80
C PHE A 192 24.81 -53.12 -67.47
N ASP A 193 25.64 -53.25 -66.43
CA ASP A 193 26.49 -54.35 -65.95
C ASP A 193 26.85 -53.98 -64.49
N ASP A 194 27.19 -54.96 -63.64
CA ASP A 194 27.29 -54.90 -62.17
C ASP A 194 27.68 -53.55 -61.48
N GLY A 195 26.97 -53.22 -60.39
CA GLY A 195 27.27 -52.06 -59.54
C GLY A 195 26.37 -51.93 -58.30
N ASP A 196 26.54 -52.81 -57.30
CA ASP A 196 25.81 -52.75 -56.02
C ASP A 196 26.17 -51.47 -55.23
N VAL A 197 25.27 -50.49 -55.24
CA VAL A 197 25.38 -49.30 -54.37
C VAL A 197 24.75 -49.62 -53.01
N PHE A 198 25.58 -50.12 -52.10
CA PHE A 198 25.21 -50.27 -50.69
C PHE A 198 24.95 -48.89 -50.07
N LEU A 199 23.68 -48.61 -49.75
CA LEU A 199 23.25 -47.47 -48.94
C LEU A 199 22.93 -47.92 -47.50
N ASP A 200 23.81 -48.75 -46.94
CA ASP A 200 23.77 -49.18 -45.54
C ASP A 200 24.55 -48.21 -44.62
N GLU A 201 24.44 -46.90 -44.87
CA GLU A 201 24.64 -45.89 -43.83
C GLU A 201 23.27 -45.65 -43.16
N GLU A 202 22.96 -46.51 -42.19
CA GLU A 202 21.85 -46.34 -41.28
C GLU A 202 22.03 -45.01 -40.53
N LEU A 203 21.32 -43.97 -40.98
CA LEU A 203 21.23 -42.68 -40.29
C LEU A 203 20.50 -42.89 -38.96
N VAL A 204 21.26 -43.34 -37.95
CA VAL A 204 20.87 -43.30 -36.55
C VAL A 204 20.61 -41.84 -36.22
N ALA A 205 19.32 -41.47 -36.21
CA ALA A 205 18.90 -40.17 -35.73
C ALA A 205 19.22 -40.11 -34.24
N GLU A 206 20.30 -39.40 -33.90
CA GLU A 206 20.60 -38.99 -32.53
C GLU A 206 19.36 -38.30 -31.98
N GLN A 207 18.69 -38.94 -31.02
CA GLN A 207 17.47 -38.41 -30.42
C GLN A 207 17.87 -37.24 -29.54
N THR A 208 17.87 -36.04 -30.11
CA THR A 208 18.23 -34.80 -29.41
C THR A 208 17.40 -34.71 -28.14
N TYR A 209 18.06 -34.80 -26.99
CA TYR A 209 17.40 -34.75 -25.70
C TYR A 209 16.69 -33.40 -25.54
N VAL A 210 15.40 -33.47 -25.18
CA VAL A 210 14.59 -32.30 -24.87
C VAL A 210 14.39 -32.29 -23.37
N PRO A 211 15.02 -31.38 -22.61
CA PRO A 211 14.81 -31.30 -21.17
C PRO A 211 13.35 -30.95 -20.89
N GLU A 212 12.66 -31.79 -20.10
CA GLU A 212 11.31 -31.50 -19.60
C GLU A 212 11.37 -30.75 -18.26
N TRP A 213 10.21 -30.26 -17.78
CA TRP A 213 10.09 -29.64 -16.45
C TRP A 213 9.49 -30.64 -15.47
N GLU A 214 10.29 -31.11 -14.51
CA GLU A 214 9.84 -31.95 -13.41
C GLU A 214 9.52 -31.10 -12.17
N THR A 215 8.46 -31.44 -11.43
CA THR A 215 8.07 -30.75 -10.19
C THR A 215 8.42 -31.59 -8.96
N TYR A 216 9.36 -31.12 -8.14
CA TYR A 216 9.62 -31.72 -6.83
C TYR A 216 8.57 -31.28 -5.81
N THR A 217 8.15 -32.19 -4.92
CA THR A 217 7.34 -31.85 -3.74
C THR A 217 8.10 -32.19 -2.47
N VAL A 218 8.43 -31.17 -1.69
CA VAL A 218 9.22 -31.28 -0.46
C VAL A 218 8.49 -32.11 0.60
N GLN A 219 9.20 -33.07 1.19
CA GLN A 219 8.74 -33.96 2.26
C GLN A 219 9.20 -33.50 3.65
N GLN A 220 8.77 -34.20 4.69
CA GLN A 220 9.13 -33.86 6.07
C GLN A 220 10.55 -34.35 6.42
N GLY A 221 11.50 -33.40 6.48
CA GLY A 221 12.89 -33.65 6.88
C GLY A 221 13.91 -33.32 5.79
N ASP A 222 13.45 -33.08 4.57
CA ASP A 222 14.28 -32.68 3.44
C ASP A 222 15.02 -31.37 3.71
N THR A 223 16.19 -31.24 3.10
CA THR A 223 16.94 -29.98 3.04
C THR A 223 17.45 -29.77 1.62
N PHE A 224 17.51 -28.52 1.16
CA PHE A 224 17.96 -28.21 -0.20
C PHE A 224 19.34 -28.79 -0.54
N ALA A 225 20.27 -28.82 0.42
CA ALA A 225 21.60 -29.39 0.19
C ALA A 225 21.60 -30.91 -0.06
N VAL A 226 20.70 -31.66 0.60
CA VAL A 226 20.57 -33.12 0.38
C VAL A 226 19.78 -33.39 -0.90
N MET A 227 18.67 -32.67 -1.11
CA MET A 227 17.85 -32.79 -2.32
C MET A 227 18.67 -32.44 -3.57
N ALA A 228 19.38 -31.31 -3.58
CA ALA A 228 20.13 -30.86 -4.75
C ALA A 228 21.24 -31.85 -5.15
N GLN A 229 21.89 -32.48 -4.17
CA GLN A 229 22.87 -33.55 -4.42
C GLN A 229 22.23 -34.87 -4.90
N GLN A 230 20.99 -35.17 -4.51
CA GLN A 230 20.30 -36.42 -4.86
C GLN A 230 19.44 -36.34 -6.13
N THR A 231 19.04 -35.14 -6.54
CA THR A 231 18.02 -34.92 -7.58
C THR A 231 18.45 -33.91 -8.65
N LEU A 232 19.38 -32.98 -8.35
CA LEU A 232 19.81 -31.93 -9.28
C LEU A 232 21.30 -32.05 -9.67
N GLY A 233 21.96 -33.16 -9.35
CA GLY A 233 23.41 -33.39 -9.56
C GLY A 233 24.36 -32.50 -8.74
N LEU A 234 23.88 -31.44 -8.07
CA LEU A 234 24.72 -30.38 -7.51
C LEU A 234 25.57 -30.82 -6.32
N GLY A 235 26.88 -30.60 -6.42
CA GLY A 235 27.81 -30.77 -5.31
C GLY A 235 27.60 -29.76 -4.18
N TYR A 236 27.98 -30.14 -2.96
CA TYR A 236 27.82 -29.29 -1.77
C TYR A 236 28.49 -27.89 -1.91
N SER A 237 29.59 -27.79 -2.66
CA SER A 237 30.25 -26.53 -3.00
C SER A 237 29.46 -25.64 -3.96
N GLU A 238 28.70 -26.22 -4.89
CA GLU A 238 27.85 -25.49 -5.84
C GLU A 238 26.57 -25.02 -5.15
N VAL A 239 25.97 -25.89 -4.31
CA VAL A 239 24.87 -25.54 -3.41
C VAL A 239 25.22 -24.32 -2.54
N LEU A 240 26.42 -24.26 -1.97
CA LEU A 240 26.86 -23.11 -1.18
C LEU A 240 27.07 -21.84 -2.04
N GLN A 241 27.59 -21.96 -3.26
CA GLN A 241 27.74 -20.81 -4.18
C GLN A 241 26.40 -20.25 -4.64
N LEU A 242 25.45 -21.12 -5.00
CA LEU A 242 24.08 -20.74 -5.35
C LEU A 242 23.37 -20.08 -4.17
N LEU A 243 23.48 -20.67 -2.96
CA LEU A 243 22.96 -20.06 -1.74
C LEU A 243 23.63 -18.72 -1.41
N ASP A 244 24.88 -18.47 -1.82
CA ASP A 244 25.52 -17.17 -1.61
C ASP A 244 25.05 -16.11 -2.61
N LYS A 245 24.94 -16.47 -3.91
CA LYS A 245 24.41 -15.63 -4.99
C LYS A 245 22.92 -15.28 -4.83
N MET A 246 22.10 -16.15 -4.24
CA MET A 246 20.64 -16.00 -4.19
C MET A 246 20.18 -14.71 -3.46
N PRO A 247 19.39 -13.83 -4.10
CA PRO A 247 18.88 -12.60 -3.49
C PRO A 247 18.00 -12.81 -2.25
N ASP A 248 17.31 -13.95 -2.17
CA ASP A 248 16.61 -14.40 -0.97
C ASP A 248 16.87 -15.88 -0.68
N ARG A 249 17.93 -16.12 0.10
CA ARG A 249 18.36 -17.45 0.57
C ARG A 249 17.27 -18.23 1.31
N ASN A 250 16.24 -17.55 1.83
CA ASN A 250 15.14 -18.20 2.56
C ASN A 250 14.24 -19.04 1.64
N VAL A 251 14.19 -18.73 0.34
CA VAL A 251 13.40 -19.48 -0.67
C VAL A 251 13.91 -20.92 -0.83
N LEU A 252 15.21 -21.15 -0.64
CA LEU A 252 15.84 -22.48 -0.69
C LEU A 252 16.05 -23.10 0.71
N THR A 253 16.00 -22.33 1.80
CA THR A 253 16.37 -22.81 3.15
C THR A 253 15.21 -22.89 4.16
N ARG A 254 14.06 -22.24 3.89
CA ARG A 254 12.88 -22.25 4.78
C ARG A 254 11.72 -23.04 4.19
N TRP A 255 12.01 -24.24 3.71
CA TRP A 255 11.00 -25.15 3.20
C TRP A 255 10.08 -25.71 4.30
N ARG A 256 8.91 -26.19 3.86
CA ARG A 256 7.97 -26.99 4.65
C ARG A 256 7.46 -28.11 3.75
N ALA A 257 6.98 -29.20 4.34
CA ALA A 257 6.35 -30.27 3.59
C ALA A 257 5.18 -29.72 2.74
N GLY A 258 5.11 -30.11 1.46
CA GLY A 258 4.15 -29.59 0.49
C GLY A 258 4.56 -28.29 -0.23
N HIS A 259 5.74 -27.73 0.05
CA HIS A 259 6.37 -26.78 -0.89
C HIS A 259 6.73 -27.51 -2.19
N HIS A 260 6.63 -26.82 -3.32
CA HIS A 260 7.02 -27.34 -4.64
C HIS A 260 7.94 -26.38 -5.37
N PHE A 261 8.74 -26.93 -6.27
CA PHE A 261 9.58 -26.20 -7.22
C PHE A 261 9.76 -27.05 -8.47
N ASP A 262 10.02 -26.39 -9.60
CA ASP A 262 10.19 -27.07 -10.88
C ASP A 262 11.66 -27.04 -11.29
N TYR A 263 12.17 -28.09 -11.92
CA TYR A 263 13.55 -28.18 -12.39
C TYR A 263 13.64 -28.86 -13.76
N GLN A 264 14.79 -28.68 -14.41
CA GLN A 264 15.18 -29.32 -15.65
C GLN A 264 16.60 -29.88 -15.50
N LEU A 265 16.82 -31.11 -15.95
CA LEU A 265 18.14 -31.76 -15.97
C LEU A 265 18.64 -31.90 -17.43
N ASP A 266 19.92 -32.19 -17.61
CA ASP A 266 20.52 -32.60 -18.89
C ASP A 266 20.57 -34.14 -19.05
N GLU A 267 21.21 -34.61 -20.14
CA GLU A 267 21.39 -36.04 -20.43
C GLU A 267 22.18 -36.80 -19.36
N ASP A 268 23.10 -36.12 -18.66
CA ASP A 268 23.93 -36.69 -17.59
C ASP A 268 23.25 -36.60 -16.20
N GLY A 269 22.15 -35.84 -16.08
CA GLY A 269 21.38 -35.65 -14.85
C GLY A 269 21.86 -34.47 -13.99
N GLU A 270 22.67 -33.56 -14.53
CA GLU A 270 23.05 -32.32 -13.86
C GLU A 270 22.00 -31.21 -14.11
N LEU A 271 21.94 -30.21 -13.23
CA LEU A 271 20.94 -29.15 -13.30
C LEU A 271 21.14 -28.23 -14.51
N LEU A 272 20.14 -28.12 -15.40
CA LEU A 272 20.07 -27.03 -16.38
C LEU A 272 19.38 -25.80 -15.80
N ALA A 273 18.18 -25.96 -15.24
CA ALA A 273 17.36 -24.87 -14.75
C ALA A 273 16.52 -25.25 -13.52
N LEU A 274 16.36 -24.32 -12.58
CA LEU A 274 15.57 -24.46 -11.35
C LEU A 274 14.66 -23.23 -11.17
N ARG A 275 13.35 -23.45 -11.18
CA ARG A 275 12.29 -22.46 -10.97
C ARG A 275 11.70 -22.60 -9.58
N VAL A 276 11.90 -21.59 -8.73
CA VAL A 276 11.36 -21.56 -7.35
C VAL A 276 10.53 -20.31 -7.11
N MET A 277 9.23 -20.50 -6.88
CA MET A 277 8.31 -19.42 -6.53
C MET A 277 8.44 -19.05 -5.05
N LYS A 278 8.60 -17.76 -4.75
CA LYS A 278 8.63 -17.21 -3.38
C LYS A 278 7.21 -16.95 -2.86
N ASN A 279 6.30 -16.62 -3.77
CA ASN A 279 4.85 -16.51 -3.62
C ASN A 279 4.22 -16.69 -5.04
N PRO A 280 2.88 -16.74 -5.22
CA PRO A 280 2.31 -16.97 -6.55
C PRO A 280 2.71 -15.92 -7.61
N ARG A 281 2.93 -14.65 -7.22
CA ARG A 281 3.41 -13.60 -8.14
C ARG A 281 4.88 -13.78 -8.49
N SER A 282 5.77 -13.80 -7.50
CA SER A 282 7.21 -13.66 -7.73
C SER A 282 8.05 -14.86 -7.30
N GLY A 283 9.10 -15.14 -8.09
CA GLY A 283 10.01 -16.25 -7.90
C GLY A 283 11.39 -15.98 -8.52
N PHE A 284 12.21 -17.01 -8.56
CA PHE A 284 13.53 -16.99 -9.20
C PHE A 284 13.62 -18.14 -10.21
N LEU A 285 14.18 -17.83 -11.38
CA LEU A 285 14.71 -18.81 -12.32
C LEU A 285 16.23 -18.80 -12.13
N ILE A 286 16.79 -19.97 -11.88
CA ILE A 286 18.22 -20.21 -11.71
C ILE A 286 18.63 -21.07 -12.90
N GLU A 287 19.54 -20.57 -13.73
CA GLU A 287 20.02 -21.27 -14.92
C GLU A 287 21.53 -21.54 -14.75
N ARG A 288 21.99 -22.74 -15.10
CA ARG A 288 23.40 -23.12 -14.98
C ARG A 288 24.20 -22.48 -16.12
N ASP A 289 25.18 -21.68 -15.74
CA ASP A 289 25.95 -20.83 -16.65
C ASP A 289 27.43 -21.29 -16.65
N PRO A 290 28.04 -21.58 -17.82
CA PRO A 290 29.39 -22.14 -17.88
C PRO A 290 30.50 -21.20 -17.37
N ASP A 291 30.31 -19.88 -17.43
CA ASP A 291 31.34 -18.91 -17.03
C ASP A 291 31.26 -18.52 -15.53
N THR A 292 30.05 -18.51 -14.94
CA THR A 292 29.82 -18.06 -13.55
C THR A 292 29.11 -19.09 -12.66
N ALA A 293 28.97 -20.34 -13.12
CA ALA A 293 28.22 -21.45 -12.55
C ALA A 293 26.68 -21.29 -12.53
N PHE A 294 26.16 -20.11 -12.17
CA PHE A 294 24.71 -19.85 -12.08
C PHE A 294 24.34 -18.41 -12.44
N GLU A 295 23.48 -18.22 -13.43
CA GLU A 295 22.69 -17.00 -13.60
C GLU A 295 21.38 -17.10 -12.78
N ILE A 296 20.88 -15.97 -12.28
CA ILE A 296 19.66 -15.92 -11.46
C ILE A 296 18.81 -14.74 -11.91
N SER A 297 17.68 -15.03 -12.56
CA SER A 297 16.70 -14.05 -13.03
C SER A 297 15.43 -14.06 -12.16
N SER A 298 14.75 -12.92 -12.07
CA SER A 298 13.50 -12.79 -11.30
C SER A 298 12.28 -13.13 -12.16
N ILE A 299 11.50 -14.12 -11.74
CA ILE A 299 10.20 -14.42 -12.34
C ILE A 299 9.15 -13.51 -11.70
N GLU A 300 8.32 -12.87 -12.52
CA GLU A 300 7.10 -12.20 -12.07
C GLU A 300 5.91 -12.60 -12.97
N LYS A 301 4.94 -13.31 -12.40
CA LYS A 301 3.65 -13.57 -13.04
C LYS A 301 2.81 -12.29 -13.00
N ALA A 302 2.30 -11.87 -14.17
CA ALA A 302 1.22 -10.89 -14.21
C ALA A 302 -0.06 -11.52 -13.62
N GLY A 303 -0.77 -10.76 -12.79
CA GLY A 303 -2.09 -11.13 -12.28
C GLY A 303 -3.20 -10.34 -12.93
N GLU A 304 -4.43 -10.86 -12.83
CA GLU A 304 -5.62 -10.16 -13.33
C GLU A 304 -6.22 -9.28 -12.22
N PRO A 305 -6.21 -7.94 -12.36
CA PRO A 305 -6.71 -7.05 -11.32
C PRO A 305 -8.21 -7.22 -11.14
N THR A 306 -8.61 -7.78 -9.99
CA THR A 306 -9.98 -8.16 -9.68
C THR A 306 -10.52 -7.32 -8.53
N GLN A 307 -11.67 -6.68 -8.73
CA GLN A 307 -12.34 -5.85 -7.73
C GLN A 307 -13.46 -6.64 -7.03
N ARG A 308 -13.45 -6.65 -5.71
CA ARG A 308 -14.39 -7.37 -4.84
C ARG A 308 -15.04 -6.39 -3.88
N MET A 309 -16.38 -6.36 -3.80
CA MET A 309 -17.11 -5.59 -2.79
C MET A 309 -17.48 -6.48 -1.60
N PHE A 310 -17.26 -5.96 -0.41
CA PHE A 310 -17.69 -6.52 0.86
C PHE A 310 -18.70 -5.58 1.50
N ALA A 311 -19.82 -6.13 1.97
CA ALA A 311 -20.85 -5.36 2.68
C ALA A 311 -21.23 -6.09 3.97
N GLY A 312 -21.46 -5.32 5.05
CA GLY A 312 -21.77 -5.89 6.35
C GLY A 312 -22.43 -4.90 7.31
N THR A 313 -22.87 -5.42 8.46
CA THR A 313 -23.40 -4.62 9.57
C THR A 313 -22.60 -4.91 10.83
N VAL A 314 -22.36 -3.88 11.66
CA VAL A 314 -21.53 -4.03 12.84
C VAL A 314 -22.28 -4.79 13.94
N SER A 315 -21.71 -5.90 14.40
CA SER A 315 -22.21 -6.69 15.52
C SER A 315 -21.09 -7.03 16.51
N GLY A 316 -20.91 -6.14 17.49
CA GLY A 316 -19.78 -6.22 18.43
C GLY A 316 -18.66 -5.28 18.00
N SER A 317 -17.45 -5.81 17.79
CA SER A 317 -16.33 -5.02 17.28
C SER A 317 -16.37 -4.90 15.75
N PHE A 318 -16.01 -3.72 15.22
CA PHE A 318 -15.94 -3.47 13.78
C PHE A 318 -15.05 -4.48 13.05
N GLY A 319 -13.82 -4.70 13.52
CA GLY A 319 -12.87 -5.62 12.87
C GLY A 319 -13.38 -7.05 12.69
N ARG A 320 -14.09 -7.62 13.68
CA ARG A 320 -14.72 -8.96 13.52
C ARG A 320 -15.92 -8.93 12.58
N SER A 321 -16.65 -7.82 12.56
CA SER A 321 -17.78 -7.64 11.64
C SER A 321 -17.29 -7.56 10.19
N ALA A 322 -16.15 -6.92 9.96
CA ALA A 322 -15.47 -6.86 8.66
C ALA A 322 -14.86 -8.22 8.27
N GLU A 323 -14.14 -8.88 9.17
CA GLU A 323 -13.60 -10.24 8.98
C GLU A 323 -14.71 -11.25 8.60
N ALA A 324 -15.88 -11.15 9.23
CA ALA A 324 -17.05 -11.98 8.93
C ALA A 324 -17.67 -11.75 7.53
N THR A 325 -17.29 -10.70 6.80
CA THR A 325 -17.69 -10.53 5.39
C THR A 325 -16.81 -11.30 4.40
N GLY A 326 -15.68 -11.87 4.87
CA GLY A 326 -14.67 -12.50 4.01
C GLY A 326 -13.47 -11.61 3.69
N LEU A 327 -13.35 -10.43 4.31
CA LEU A 327 -12.12 -9.63 4.29
C LEU A 327 -11.02 -10.36 5.08
N SER A 328 -9.83 -10.46 4.49
CA SER A 328 -8.64 -11.01 5.16
C SER A 328 -8.14 -10.09 6.27
N ALA A 329 -7.39 -10.66 7.23
CA ALA A 329 -6.87 -9.90 8.38
C ALA A 329 -6.01 -8.68 8.00
N SER A 330 -5.32 -8.71 6.85
CA SER A 330 -4.56 -7.57 6.31
C SER A 330 -5.48 -6.49 5.71
N GLU A 331 -6.53 -6.87 4.99
CA GLU A 331 -7.54 -5.94 4.47
C GLU A 331 -8.33 -5.30 5.63
N VAL A 332 -8.70 -6.06 6.66
CA VAL A 332 -9.35 -5.56 7.89
C VAL A 332 -8.44 -4.60 8.66
N ALA A 333 -7.13 -4.87 8.73
CA ALA A 333 -6.16 -3.97 9.37
C ALA A 333 -6.00 -2.66 8.58
N GLN A 334 -5.88 -2.71 7.24
CA GLN A 334 -5.87 -1.52 6.38
C GLN A 334 -7.14 -0.67 6.58
N LEU A 335 -8.31 -1.31 6.55
CA LEU A 335 -9.62 -0.69 6.72
C LEU A 335 -9.79 -0.03 8.09
N SER A 336 -9.34 -0.71 9.15
CA SER A 336 -9.42 -0.17 10.52
C SER A 336 -8.52 1.07 10.68
N ASN A 337 -7.26 0.97 10.25
CA ASN A 337 -6.31 2.09 10.27
C ASN A 337 -6.75 3.29 9.42
N LEU A 338 -7.52 3.05 8.35
CA LEU A 338 -8.09 4.09 7.49
C LEU A 338 -9.23 4.84 8.20
N LEU A 339 -10.17 4.11 8.80
CA LEU A 339 -11.36 4.70 9.44
C LEU A 339 -11.03 5.35 10.80
N GLU A 340 -10.07 4.81 11.58
CA GLU A 340 -9.65 5.39 12.87
C GLU A 340 -9.12 6.83 12.76
N LYS A 341 -8.78 7.32 11.55
CA LYS A 341 -8.44 8.73 11.31
C LYS A 341 -9.59 9.71 11.60
N LYS A 342 -10.85 9.27 11.51
CA LYS A 342 -12.05 10.11 11.67
C LYS A 342 -13.17 9.47 12.51
N LEU A 343 -13.15 8.16 12.75
CA LEU A 343 -14.18 7.39 13.45
C LEU A 343 -13.61 6.68 14.69
N ASP A 344 -14.05 7.05 15.89
CA ASP A 344 -13.70 6.31 17.11
C ASP A 344 -14.62 5.09 17.25
N PHE A 345 -14.12 3.90 16.90
CA PHE A 345 -14.86 2.63 16.98
C PHE A 345 -15.43 2.29 18.37
N ARG A 346 -14.99 2.94 19.46
CA ARG A 346 -15.58 2.77 20.80
C ARG A 346 -16.68 3.79 21.09
N ARG A 347 -16.53 5.02 20.60
CA ARG A 347 -17.45 6.14 20.89
C ARG A 347 -18.60 6.21 19.89
N ASP A 348 -18.31 6.03 18.61
CA ASP A 348 -19.15 6.46 17.49
C ASP A 348 -19.91 5.27 16.87
N THR A 349 -19.22 4.16 16.62
CA THR A 349 -19.83 2.92 16.10
C THR A 349 -20.90 2.33 17.03
N ARG A 350 -22.00 1.84 16.44
CA ARG A 350 -23.12 1.17 17.10
C ARG A 350 -23.49 -0.13 16.39
N ARG A 351 -24.19 -1.01 17.12
CA ARG A 351 -24.72 -2.27 16.55
C ARG A 351 -25.80 -1.91 15.53
N GLY A 352 -25.66 -2.42 14.31
CA GLY A 352 -26.55 -2.13 13.20
C GLY A 352 -26.09 -0.99 12.28
N ASP A 353 -24.99 -0.29 12.60
CA ASP A 353 -24.29 0.54 11.62
C ASP A 353 -23.85 -0.35 10.45
N ARG A 354 -23.90 0.17 9.22
CA ARG A 354 -23.61 -0.59 7.98
C ARG A 354 -22.33 -0.08 7.33
N PHE A 355 -21.62 -0.96 6.64
CA PHE A 355 -20.41 -0.61 5.90
C PHE A 355 -20.32 -1.38 4.59
N GLN A 356 -19.73 -0.73 3.59
CA GLN A 356 -19.36 -1.29 2.30
C GLN A 356 -17.89 -0.97 2.02
N VAL A 357 -17.15 -1.92 1.46
CA VAL A 357 -15.72 -1.82 1.16
C VAL A 357 -15.47 -2.38 -0.23
N LEU A 358 -14.91 -1.58 -1.12
CA LEU A 358 -14.42 -2.02 -2.43
C LEU A 358 -12.91 -2.27 -2.31
N VAL A 359 -12.48 -3.50 -2.59
CA VAL A 359 -11.08 -3.94 -2.56
C VAL A 359 -10.66 -4.39 -3.95
N GLU A 360 -9.49 -3.93 -4.39
CA GLU A 360 -8.83 -4.42 -5.60
C GLU A 360 -7.67 -5.34 -5.20
N SER A 361 -7.53 -6.47 -5.89
CA SER A 361 -6.50 -7.47 -5.64
C SER A 361 -6.18 -8.21 -6.94
N ASP A 362 -4.91 -8.47 -7.21
CA ASP A 362 -4.50 -9.22 -8.41
C ASP A 362 -4.75 -10.72 -8.17
N LEU A 363 -5.47 -11.36 -9.09
CA LEU A 363 -5.72 -12.80 -9.04
C LEU A 363 -4.60 -13.54 -9.77
N ILE A 364 -3.88 -14.42 -9.05
CA ILE A 364 -2.78 -15.24 -9.58
C ILE A 364 -2.95 -16.67 -9.05
N ASP A 365 -2.98 -17.66 -9.95
CA ASP A 365 -3.20 -19.08 -9.62
C ASP A 365 -4.42 -19.34 -8.70
N GLY A 366 -5.47 -18.53 -8.85
CA GLY A 366 -6.69 -18.58 -8.02
C GLY A 366 -6.57 -17.91 -6.64
N GLN A 367 -5.44 -17.29 -6.31
CA GLN A 367 -5.20 -16.58 -5.06
C GLN A 367 -5.20 -15.05 -5.26
N SER A 368 -5.90 -14.32 -4.40
CA SER A 368 -5.90 -12.86 -4.39
C SER A 368 -4.65 -12.33 -3.69
N LEU A 369 -3.86 -11.51 -4.39
CA LEU A 369 -2.63 -10.90 -3.89
C LEU A 369 -2.67 -9.36 -3.95
N ASP A 370 -1.78 -8.74 -3.17
CA ASP A 370 -1.50 -7.29 -3.15
C ASP A 370 -2.76 -6.41 -2.98
N SER A 371 -3.71 -6.92 -2.18
CA SER A 371 -4.99 -6.28 -1.87
C SER A 371 -4.87 -4.86 -1.37
N ARG A 372 -5.58 -3.95 -2.03
CA ARG A 372 -5.73 -2.53 -1.67
C ARG A 372 -7.20 -2.17 -1.55
N VAL A 373 -7.58 -1.52 -0.45
CA VAL A 373 -8.90 -0.87 -0.36
C VAL A 373 -8.93 0.28 -1.38
N LEU A 374 -9.94 0.32 -2.25
CA LEU A 374 -10.20 1.42 -3.18
C LEU A 374 -11.17 2.44 -2.61
N ALA A 375 -12.28 1.98 -2.03
CA ALA A 375 -13.30 2.85 -1.46
C ALA A 375 -14.00 2.19 -0.27
N VAL A 376 -14.50 3.02 0.65
CA VAL A 376 -15.28 2.61 1.81
C VAL A 376 -16.45 3.56 2.00
N LYS A 377 -17.64 3.02 2.27
CA LYS A 377 -18.82 3.78 2.70
C LYS A 377 -19.25 3.21 4.04
N TYR A 378 -19.13 4.02 5.10
CA TYR A 378 -19.59 3.69 6.44
C TYR A 378 -20.80 4.57 6.75
N GLU A 379 -21.92 3.96 7.14
CA GLU A 379 -23.17 4.67 7.44
C GLU A 379 -23.67 4.21 8.82
N GLY A 380 -23.73 5.13 9.78
CA GLY A 380 -23.86 4.78 11.19
C GLY A 380 -24.59 5.84 12.00
N ALA A 381 -25.25 5.41 13.08
CA ALA A 381 -26.22 6.22 13.84
C ALA A 381 -25.64 7.43 14.60
N ARG A 382 -24.37 7.79 14.34
CA ARG A 382 -23.59 8.88 14.95
C ARG A 382 -22.62 9.57 13.99
N MET A 383 -22.26 8.92 12.89
CA MET A 383 -21.23 9.37 11.96
C MET A 383 -21.38 8.57 10.67
N ASP A 384 -21.50 9.27 9.55
CA ASP A 384 -21.38 8.71 8.21
C ASP A 384 -20.02 9.14 7.64
N LEU A 385 -19.33 8.23 6.95
CA LEU A 385 -17.98 8.45 6.45
C LEU A 385 -17.76 7.67 5.14
N THR A 386 -17.69 8.42 4.04
CA THR A 386 -17.37 7.89 2.70
C THR A 386 -15.98 8.33 2.31
N VAL A 387 -15.13 7.38 1.90
CA VAL A 387 -13.71 7.61 1.63
C VAL A 387 -13.21 6.80 0.43
N ILE A 388 -12.39 7.43 -0.40
CA ILE A 388 -12.00 6.93 -1.72
C ILE A 388 -10.51 7.17 -1.94
N ARG A 389 -9.82 6.18 -2.49
CA ARG A 389 -8.42 6.28 -2.87
C ARG A 389 -8.28 7.06 -4.18
N ASN A 390 -7.41 8.06 -4.20
CA ASN A 390 -6.96 8.72 -5.42
C ASN A 390 -5.91 7.84 -6.12
N SER A 391 -6.13 7.47 -7.39
CA SER A 391 -5.15 6.71 -8.18
C SER A 391 -3.79 7.41 -8.33
N SER A 392 -3.77 8.74 -8.28
CA SER A 392 -2.57 9.55 -8.59
C SER A 392 -1.52 9.58 -7.47
N ASP A 393 -1.93 9.45 -6.21
CA ASP A 393 -1.05 9.53 -5.03
C ASP A 393 -1.26 8.38 -4.02
N ASN A 394 -2.23 7.49 -4.28
CA ASN A 394 -2.64 6.37 -3.43
C ASN A 394 -3.15 6.75 -2.03
N ARG A 395 -3.41 8.03 -1.75
CA ARG A 395 -4.02 8.52 -0.50
C ARG A 395 -5.54 8.47 -0.56
N PHE A 396 -6.18 8.70 0.59
CA PHE A 396 -7.63 8.64 0.75
C PHE A 396 -8.24 10.01 1.07
N TYR A 397 -9.30 10.31 0.35
CA TYR A 397 -10.05 11.56 0.41
C TYR A 397 -11.55 11.27 0.57
N THR A 398 -12.33 12.24 1.07
CA THR A 398 -13.79 12.20 0.92
C THR A 398 -14.17 12.47 -0.55
N PRO A 399 -15.42 12.19 -1.01
CA PRO A 399 -15.85 12.46 -2.39
C PRO A 399 -15.63 13.91 -2.85
N GLU A 400 -15.67 14.86 -1.92
CA GLU A 400 -15.46 16.29 -2.12
C GLU A 400 -13.97 16.68 -2.25
N GLY A 401 -13.05 15.74 -2.03
CA GLY A 401 -11.61 15.94 -2.14
C GLY A 401 -10.89 16.35 -0.84
N TYR A 402 -11.55 16.31 0.32
CA TYR A 402 -10.92 16.59 1.61
C TYR A 402 -10.07 15.41 2.10
N SER A 403 -8.85 15.66 2.58
CA SER A 403 -7.99 14.58 3.12
C SER A 403 -8.50 14.06 4.47
N LEU A 404 -8.27 12.76 4.70
CA LEU A 404 -8.52 12.12 6.00
C LEU A 404 -7.40 12.33 7.02
N ASP A 405 -6.20 12.73 6.59
CA ASP A 405 -5.10 12.97 7.52
C ASP A 405 -5.50 14.11 8.50
N PRO A 406 -5.29 13.95 9.82
CA PRO A 406 -5.75 14.96 10.77
C PRO A 406 -4.97 16.27 10.58
N ALA A 407 -5.65 17.20 9.91
CA ALA A 407 -5.14 18.49 9.49
C ALA A 407 -4.51 19.26 10.66
N PHE A 408 -3.37 19.90 10.40
CA PHE A 408 -2.60 20.66 11.36
C PHE A 408 -2.23 22.03 10.79
N GLU A 409 -2.91 23.07 11.26
CA GLU A 409 -2.61 24.47 10.97
C GLU A 409 -1.22 24.86 11.50
N ARG A 410 -0.37 25.41 10.62
CA ARG A 410 0.97 25.84 11.00
C ARG A 410 0.98 27.05 11.95
N TYR A 411 -0.09 27.85 11.96
CA TYR A 411 -0.25 29.05 12.78
C TYR A 411 -1.46 28.91 13.71
N PRO A 412 -1.29 28.97 15.05
CA PRO A 412 -2.38 28.80 16.00
C PRO A 412 -3.11 30.13 16.29
N PHE A 413 -3.36 30.95 15.27
CA PHE A 413 -4.01 32.26 15.39
C PHE A 413 -4.41 32.79 14.00
N ASP A 414 -5.42 33.66 13.98
CA ASP A 414 -5.88 34.33 12.77
C ASP A 414 -5.07 35.61 12.46
N GLY A 415 -4.70 35.77 11.18
CA GLY A 415 -4.11 37.00 10.66
C GLY A 415 -2.60 37.18 10.85
N ASN A 416 -2.10 38.33 10.36
CA ASN A 416 -0.67 38.53 10.11
C ASN A 416 0.05 39.17 11.31
N TYR A 417 0.69 38.35 12.15
CA TYR A 417 1.59 38.80 13.21
C TYR A 417 3.07 38.65 12.81
N ARG A 418 3.96 39.39 13.50
CA ARG A 418 5.40 39.35 13.21
C ARG A 418 6.09 38.31 14.08
N MET A 419 6.77 37.34 13.45
CA MET A 419 7.71 36.46 14.14
C MET A 419 8.84 37.30 14.76
N SER A 420 8.97 37.26 16.09
CA SER A 420 9.98 38.00 16.87
C SER A 420 11.18 37.14 17.27
N SER A 421 11.04 35.83 17.30
CA SER A 421 12.14 34.87 17.44
C SER A 421 11.74 33.52 16.84
N SER A 422 12.63 32.90 16.06
CA SER A 422 12.41 31.55 15.54
C SER A 422 12.81 30.49 16.57
N PHE A 423 12.41 29.25 16.32
CA PHE A 423 13.04 28.08 16.92
C PHE A 423 14.56 28.13 16.69
N ASN A 424 15.36 27.87 17.72
CA ASN A 424 16.82 27.91 17.65
C ASN A 424 17.49 27.24 18.86
N LEU A 425 17.86 25.96 18.74
CA LEU A 425 18.56 25.21 19.80
C LEU A 425 19.97 25.73 20.13
N ARG A 426 20.56 26.58 19.27
CA ARG A 426 21.92 27.13 19.41
C ARG A 426 21.95 28.63 19.75
N ARG A 427 20.80 29.23 20.09
CA ARG A 427 20.66 30.66 20.43
C ARG A 427 21.61 31.04 21.58
N LYS A 428 22.60 31.91 21.33
CA LYS A 428 23.50 32.45 22.36
C LYS A 428 22.85 33.64 23.07
N HIS A 429 22.95 33.70 24.39
CA HIS A 429 22.48 34.85 25.16
C HIS A 429 23.50 36.00 25.08
N PRO A 430 23.12 37.21 24.63
CA PRO A 430 24.07 38.24 24.20
C PRO A 430 24.99 38.76 25.32
N VAL A 431 24.52 38.76 26.57
CA VAL A 431 25.28 39.27 27.72
C VAL A 431 26.20 38.21 28.36
N THR A 432 25.90 36.92 28.20
CA THR A 432 26.57 35.83 28.94
C THR A 432 27.26 34.80 28.04
N GLY A 433 27.12 34.90 26.71
CA GLY A 433 27.71 33.99 25.71
C GLY A 433 27.15 32.56 25.69
N ARG A 434 26.57 32.10 26.80
CA ARG A 434 25.99 30.76 26.98
C ARG A 434 24.85 30.50 25.99
N VAL A 435 24.75 29.26 25.51
CA VAL A 435 23.60 28.80 24.72
C VAL A 435 22.37 28.70 25.63
N SER A 436 21.27 29.31 25.20
CA SER A 436 19.95 29.26 25.82
C SER A 436 18.95 28.87 24.74
N PRO A 437 18.74 27.56 24.53
CA PRO A 437 17.90 27.03 23.46
C PRO A 437 16.54 27.70 23.39
N HIS A 438 16.05 27.91 22.17
CA HIS A 438 14.68 28.33 21.92
C HIS A 438 13.90 27.17 21.30
N TYR A 439 12.96 26.63 22.09
CA TYR A 439 12.21 25.40 21.80
C TYR A 439 10.86 25.63 21.10
N GLY A 440 10.57 26.88 20.72
CA GLY A 440 9.36 27.28 20.02
C GLY A 440 9.62 28.51 19.14
N THR A 441 8.54 29.11 18.65
CA THR A 441 8.57 30.34 17.84
C THR A 441 7.75 31.43 18.54
N ASP A 442 8.33 32.62 18.65
CA ASP A 442 7.72 33.79 19.29
C ASP A 442 7.02 34.66 18.25
N TRP A 443 5.73 34.95 18.49
CA TRP A 443 4.90 35.81 17.65
C TRP A 443 4.49 37.05 18.42
N ALA A 444 5.04 38.21 18.04
CA ALA A 444 4.71 39.49 18.66
C ALA A 444 3.29 39.92 18.29
N MET A 445 2.41 39.98 19.29
CA MET A 445 0.98 40.25 19.15
C MET A 445 0.43 40.98 20.38
N PRO A 446 -0.66 41.77 20.26
CA PRO A 446 -1.33 42.38 21.41
C PRO A 446 -1.74 41.34 22.45
N ILE A 447 -1.96 41.79 23.70
CA ILE A 447 -2.64 40.98 24.72
C ILE A 447 -4.12 40.85 24.33
N GLY A 448 -4.67 39.63 24.32
CA GLY A 448 -6.08 39.39 24.00
C GLY A 448 -6.37 38.85 22.58
N THR A 449 -5.35 38.67 21.74
CA THR A 449 -5.46 37.94 20.47
C THR A 449 -5.91 36.49 20.74
N SER A 450 -6.85 36.00 19.93
CA SER A 450 -7.28 34.59 19.95
C SER A 450 -6.13 33.65 19.59
N ILE A 451 -5.94 32.61 20.40
CA ILE A 451 -5.04 31.49 20.11
C ILE A 451 -5.90 30.25 19.90
N ASN A 452 -5.76 29.64 18.74
CA ASN A 452 -6.60 28.55 18.26
C ASN A 452 -5.87 27.20 18.34
N ALA A 453 -6.60 26.09 18.48
CA ALA A 453 -6.05 24.75 18.37
C ALA A 453 -5.79 24.40 16.89
N PRO A 454 -4.56 24.05 16.48
CA PRO A 454 -4.21 23.84 15.08
C PRO A 454 -4.71 22.51 14.52
N ALA A 455 -5.11 21.57 15.38
CA ALA A 455 -5.60 20.24 15.03
C ALA A 455 -6.50 19.73 16.15
N ASP A 456 -7.39 18.79 15.84
CA ASP A 456 -8.21 18.10 16.85
C ASP A 456 -7.34 17.45 17.93
N GLY A 457 -7.80 17.49 19.19
CA GLY A 457 -7.00 17.02 20.31
C GLY A 457 -7.70 17.05 21.66
N ARG A 458 -6.90 16.89 22.72
CA ARG A 458 -7.34 16.94 24.12
C ARG A 458 -6.33 17.75 24.95
N VAL A 459 -6.83 18.59 25.84
CA VAL A 459 -6.01 19.43 26.73
C VAL A 459 -5.35 18.56 27.79
N GLU A 460 -4.05 18.31 27.65
CA GLU A 460 -3.26 17.49 28.59
C GLU A 460 -2.96 18.23 29.90
N LYS A 461 -2.73 19.55 29.80
CA LYS A 461 -2.40 20.41 30.95
C LYS A 461 -2.79 21.86 30.68
N VAL A 462 -3.35 22.49 31.71
CA VAL A 462 -3.44 23.95 31.86
C VAL A 462 -2.66 24.31 33.12
N GLY A 463 -1.96 25.44 33.15
CA GLY A 463 -1.18 25.81 34.32
C GLY A 463 -0.65 27.24 34.32
N ASN A 464 0.10 27.56 35.37
CA ASN A 464 0.84 28.81 35.51
C ASN A 464 2.25 28.48 36.06
N HIS A 465 3.30 29.11 35.53
CA HIS A 465 4.68 28.84 35.91
C HIS A 465 5.50 30.15 35.88
N PRO A 466 6.37 30.45 36.88
CA PRO A 466 7.03 31.76 37.00
C PRO A 466 7.80 32.23 35.75
N LEU A 467 8.37 31.30 34.97
CA LEU A 467 9.06 31.65 33.73
C LEU A 467 8.14 31.64 32.50
N ALA A 468 7.21 30.69 32.41
CA ALA A 468 6.42 30.43 31.20
C ALA A 468 5.04 31.13 31.19
N GLY A 469 4.67 31.77 32.29
CA GLY A 469 3.37 32.42 32.46
C GLY A 469 2.22 31.40 32.61
N ARG A 470 1.01 31.85 32.30
CA ARG A 470 -0.13 30.96 32.06
C ARG A 470 0.12 30.21 30.76
N PHE A 471 -0.11 28.89 30.75
CA PHE A 471 0.16 28.05 29.59
C PHE A 471 -0.84 26.92 29.42
N ILE A 472 -0.97 26.43 28.19
CA ILE A 472 -1.72 25.24 27.80
C ILE A 472 -0.76 24.25 27.12
N VAL A 473 -1.03 22.96 27.30
CA VAL A 473 -0.49 21.85 26.51
C VAL A 473 -1.65 21.03 25.93
N VAL A 474 -1.74 20.94 24.60
CA VAL A 474 -2.71 20.08 23.90
C VAL A 474 -1.96 18.87 23.33
N ARG A 475 -2.62 17.70 23.37
CA ARG A 475 -2.21 16.48 22.68
C ARG A 475 -3.20 16.21 21.56
N HIS A 476 -2.69 16.15 20.34
CA HIS A 476 -3.51 15.98 19.13
C HIS A 476 -3.67 14.51 18.78
N ASP A 477 -4.73 14.17 18.04
CA ASP A 477 -5.04 12.77 17.72
C ASP A 477 -4.04 12.16 16.71
N ASN A 478 -3.37 12.98 15.90
CA ASN A 478 -2.19 12.60 15.11
C ASN A 478 -0.89 12.42 15.93
N GLY A 479 -0.98 12.38 17.27
CA GLY A 479 0.14 12.08 18.17
C GLY A 479 1.07 13.26 18.49
N TYR A 480 0.94 14.38 17.78
CA TYR A 480 1.68 15.61 18.10
C TYR A 480 1.25 16.21 19.44
N ARG A 481 2.12 17.01 20.03
CA ARG A 481 1.79 17.87 21.18
C ARG A 481 2.19 19.30 20.91
N THR A 482 1.41 20.24 21.41
CA THR A 482 1.64 21.68 21.26
C THR A 482 1.72 22.35 22.63
N ARG A 483 2.42 23.48 22.71
CA ARG A 483 2.39 24.35 23.90
C ARG A 483 2.20 25.80 23.53
N TYR A 484 1.43 26.49 24.37
CA TYR A 484 1.07 27.90 24.23
C TYR A 484 1.42 28.61 25.53
N LEU A 485 2.41 29.50 25.50
CA LEU A 485 3.02 30.13 26.67
C LEU A 485 2.74 31.64 26.73
N HIS A 486 3.03 32.25 27.88
CA HIS A 486 2.87 33.68 28.17
C HIS A 486 1.42 34.22 28.09
N LEU A 487 0.43 33.34 28.01
CA LEU A 487 -0.99 33.64 27.82
C LEU A 487 -1.54 34.63 28.86
N SER A 488 -2.53 35.43 28.48
CA SER A 488 -3.30 36.22 29.45
C SER A 488 -4.38 35.36 30.10
N GLU A 489 -5.01 34.46 29.33
CA GLU A 489 -6.15 33.66 29.75
C GLU A 489 -6.27 32.36 28.94
N PRO A 490 -6.12 31.18 29.57
CA PRO A 490 -6.66 29.92 29.06
C PRO A 490 -8.20 29.95 29.11
N LEU A 491 -8.86 29.54 28.02
CA LEU A 491 -10.32 29.44 27.92
C LEU A 491 -10.84 28.01 28.13
N VAL A 492 -9.95 27.02 28.03
CA VAL A 492 -10.24 25.57 28.20
C VAL A 492 -9.60 24.99 29.46
N SER A 493 -10.07 23.81 29.86
CA SER A 493 -9.73 23.07 31.08
C SER A 493 -8.98 21.77 30.80
N ARG A 494 -8.27 21.23 31.81
CA ARG A 494 -7.55 19.95 31.68
C ARG A 494 -8.53 18.79 31.43
N GLY A 495 -8.26 17.99 30.39
CA GLY A 495 -9.06 16.83 29.99
C GLY A 495 -10.10 17.13 28.90
N GLU A 496 -10.37 18.41 28.62
CA GLU A 496 -11.31 18.89 27.61
C GLU A 496 -10.90 18.46 26.19
N ARG A 497 -11.88 18.07 25.37
CA ARG A 497 -11.70 17.88 23.93
C ARG A 497 -11.70 19.24 23.26
N VAL A 498 -10.80 19.47 22.32
CA VAL A 498 -10.76 20.68 21.50
C VAL A 498 -10.70 20.29 20.03
N SER A 499 -11.38 21.06 19.18
CA SER A 499 -11.38 20.88 17.72
C SER A 499 -10.41 21.82 17.02
N MET A 500 -10.01 21.46 15.80
CA MET A 500 -9.26 22.36 14.93
C MET A 500 -9.96 23.72 14.75
N GLY A 501 -9.21 24.81 14.81
CA GLY A 501 -9.71 26.19 14.74
C GLY A 501 -10.33 26.74 16.04
N GLU A 502 -10.55 25.90 17.06
CA GLU A 502 -11.19 26.33 18.32
C GLU A 502 -10.29 27.26 19.14
N THR A 503 -10.79 28.43 19.56
CA THR A 503 -10.04 29.39 20.38
C THR A 503 -9.85 28.90 21.82
N ILE A 504 -8.75 28.19 22.06
CA ILE A 504 -8.38 27.63 23.37
C ILE A 504 -7.81 28.66 24.37
N ALA A 505 -7.32 29.82 23.92
CA ALA A 505 -6.71 30.82 24.80
C ALA A 505 -6.68 32.24 24.22
N LYS A 506 -6.25 33.18 25.05
CA LYS A 506 -5.85 34.54 24.71
C LYS A 506 -4.36 34.78 24.96
N SER A 507 -3.70 35.39 23.98
CA SER A 507 -2.30 35.85 24.05
C SER A 507 -2.03 36.77 25.24
N GLY A 508 -0.77 36.93 25.66
CA GLY A 508 -0.47 37.75 26.82
C GLY A 508 0.98 38.21 26.95
N ASN A 509 1.37 38.41 28.21
CA ASN A 509 2.70 38.83 28.61
C ASN A 509 3.05 38.27 30.01
N THR A 510 2.53 37.09 30.37
CA THR A 510 2.66 36.54 31.74
C THR A 510 3.95 35.74 31.92
N GLY A 511 4.45 35.61 33.16
CA GLY A 511 5.74 34.97 33.44
C GLY A 511 6.93 35.87 33.08
N ARG A 512 8.04 35.28 32.61
CA ARG A 512 9.26 36.02 32.26
C ARG A 512 9.31 36.33 30.77
N SER A 513 8.57 37.35 30.37
CA SER A 513 8.50 37.89 29.01
C SER A 513 9.14 39.30 28.94
N THR A 514 9.60 39.70 27.75
CA THR A 514 10.07 41.08 27.46
C THR A 514 8.98 42.00 26.91
N GLY A 515 7.88 41.46 26.41
CA GLY A 515 6.74 42.20 25.84
C GLY A 515 5.68 41.26 25.25
N PRO A 516 4.47 41.75 24.95
CA PRO A 516 3.35 40.91 24.52
C PRO A 516 3.66 40.03 23.30
N HIS A 517 3.51 38.71 23.47
CA HIS A 517 3.73 37.71 22.43
C HIS A 517 3.05 36.37 22.79
N LEU A 518 2.97 35.48 21.81
CA LEU A 518 2.79 34.03 22.02
C LEU A 518 4.14 33.33 21.79
N HIS A 519 4.60 32.52 22.75
CA HIS A 519 5.60 31.48 22.51
C HIS A 519 4.86 30.18 22.18
N TYR A 520 5.12 29.60 21.01
CA TYR A 520 4.46 28.42 20.48
C TYR A 520 5.45 27.26 20.25
N GLU A 521 5.24 26.10 20.87
CA GLU A 521 6.03 24.88 20.65
C GLU A 521 5.22 23.81 19.92
N VAL A 522 5.87 23.10 19.00
CA VAL A 522 5.38 21.82 18.43
C VAL A 522 6.34 20.71 18.85
N ILE A 523 5.77 19.58 19.26
CA ILE A 523 6.47 18.41 19.81
C ILE A 523 6.10 17.18 18.98
N VAL A 524 7.09 16.58 18.32
CA VAL A 524 6.96 15.37 17.50
C VAL A 524 7.73 14.23 18.16
N ASN A 525 7.08 13.09 18.40
CA ASN A 525 7.69 11.91 19.04
C ASN A 525 8.44 12.22 20.36
N GLY A 526 7.99 13.24 21.09
CA GLY A 526 8.57 13.68 22.36
C GLY A 526 9.59 14.82 22.25
N ASN A 527 10.10 15.13 21.06
CA ASN A 527 11.11 16.18 20.83
C ASN A 527 10.46 17.48 20.34
N GLN A 528 10.89 18.64 20.85
CA GLN A 528 10.55 19.92 20.24
C GLN A 528 11.23 20.09 18.87
N VAL A 529 10.47 20.58 17.91
CA VAL A 529 10.89 20.83 16.53
C VAL A 529 10.55 22.27 16.12
N ASP A 530 11.14 22.75 15.02
CA ASP A 530 10.79 24.06 14.47
C ASP A 530 9.37 24.02 13.86
N PRO A 531 8.37 24.73 14.44
CA PRO A 531 6.99 24.75 13.93
C PRO A 531 6.89 25.22 12.47
N MET A 532 7.86 26.01 12.01
CA MET A 532 7.87 26.65 10.70
C MET A 532 8.58 25.83 9.62
N ARG A 533 9.19 24.69 9.99
CA ARG A 533 10.01 23.87 9.08
C ARG A 533 9.79 22.37 9.22
N VAL A 534 9.16 21.91 10.30
CA VAL A 534 8.73 20.52 10.42
C VAL A 534 7.66 20.23 9.37
N ASP A 535 7.75 19.05 8.75
CA ASP A 535 6.70 18.53 7.88
C ASP A 535 5.45 18.23 8.73
N LEU A 536 4.29 18.73 8.28
CA LEU A 536 3.03 18.65 8.99
C LEU A 536 1.97 18.15 8.01
N PRO A 537 0.97 17.36 8.47
CA PRO A 537 -0.24 17.11 7.72
C PRO A 537 -1.07 18.40 7.68
N GLU A 538 -0.61 19.40 6.92
CA GLU A 538 -1.45 20.53 6.51
C GLU A 538 -2.66 19.99 5.74
N ASN A 539 -3.77 20.72 5.71
CA ASN A 539 -5.03 20.25 5.12
C ASN A 539 -4.93 20.16 3.58
N GLN A 540 -4.26 19.13 3.09
CA GLN A 540 -4.05 18.81 1.68
C GLN A 540 -5.36 18.30 1.08
N SER A 541 -6.34 19.19 0.97
CA SER A 541 -7.49 19.00 0.09
C SER A 541 -7.02 19.06 -1.36
N LEU A 542 -7.65 18.30 -2.26
CA LEU A 542 -7.37 18.40 -3.68
C LEU A 542 -7.93 19.71 -4.24
N GLU A 543 -7.17 20.38 -5.11
CA GLU A 543 -7.58 21.63 -5.76
C GLU A 543 -7.42 21.54 -7.29
N GLY A 544 -8.13 22.42 -8.01
CA GLY A 544 -8.00 22.60 -9.46
C GLY A 544 -8.21 21.31 -10.27
N ASP A 545 -7.32 21.06 -11.24
CA ASP A 545 -7.40 19.90 -12.13
C ASP A 545 -7.29 18.56 -11.40
N ALA A 546 -6.56 18.52 -10.27
CA ALA A 546 -6.41 17.31 -9.46
C ALA A 546 -7.73 16.94 -8.77
N LEU A 547 -8.45 17.93 -8.22
CA LEU A 547 -9.79 17.74 -7.68
C LEU A 547 -10.76 17.24 -8.75
N ALA A 548 -10.79 17.91 -9.91
CA ALA A 548 -11.68 17.54 -11.01
C ALA A 548 -11.36 16.15 -11.58
N ALA A 549 -10.09 15.72 -11.59
CA ALA A 549 -9.69 14.36 -11.97
C ALA A 549 -10.16 13.32 -10.94
N PHE A 550 -9.91 13.57 -9.65
CA PHE A 550 -10.34 12.70 -8.57
C PHE A 550 -11.87 12.57 -8.49
N GLN A 551 -12.64 13.64 -8.68
CA GLN A 551 -14.11 13.60 -8.66
C GLN A 551 -14.68 12.65 -9.74
N ARG A 552 -14.13 12.67 -10.96
CA ARG A 552 -14.52 11.72 -12.04
C ARG A 552 -14.09 10.27 -11.78
N GLU A 553 -13.11 10.05 -10.91
CA GLU A 553 -12.75 8.71 -10.43
C GLU A 553 -13.70 8.25 -9.32
N SER A 554 -13.89 9.12 -8.33
CA SER A 554 -14.83 9.02 -7.20
C SER A 554 -16.24 8.65 -7.64
N GLU A 555 -16.82 9.37 -8.61
CA GLU A 555 -18.16 9.09 -9.17
C GLU A 555 -18.34 7.63 -9.61
N ARG A 556 -17.31 7.03 -10.21
CA ARG A 556 -17.37 5.64 -10.70
C ARG A 556 -17.25 4.64 -9.55
N LEU A 557 -16.34 4.86 -8.61
CA LEU A 557 -16.15 3.99 -7.45
C LEU A 557 -17.35 4.05 -6.49
N LEU A 558 -18.01 5.20 -6.39
CA LEU A 558 -19.29 5.38 -5.70
C LEU A 558 -20.42 4.62 -6.41
N ALA A 559 -20.53 4.75 -7.74
CA ALA A 559 -21.53 4.01 -8.50
C ALA A 559 -21.39 2.48 -8.32
N THR A 560 -20.16 1.95 -8.27
CA THR A 560 -19.89 0.53 -7.95
C THR A 560 -20.30 0.15 -6.53
N LEU A 561 -20.07 1.00 -5.54
CA LEU A 561 -20.55 0.77 -4.16
C LEU A 561 -22.08 0.81 -4.07
N GLU A 562 -22.77 1.64 -4.87
CA GLU A 562 -24.22 1.79 -4.79
C GLU A 562 -25.00 0.79 -5.65
N SER A 563 -24.47 0.35 -6.81
CA SER A 563 -25.07 -0.74 -7.58
C SER A 563 -24.81 -2.12 -6.96
N GLY A 564 -23.66 -2.27 -6.27
CA GLY A 564 -23.15 -3.56 -5.81
C GLY A 564 -22.61 -4.47 -6.93
N GLU A 565 -22.58 -3.99 -8.17
CA GLU A 565 -22.06 -4.71 -9.34
C GLU A 565 -20.54 -4.61 -9.42
N THR A 566 -19.83 -5.47 -8.69
CA THR A 566 -18.39 -5.70 -8.95
C THR A 566 -18.18 -6.75 -10.02
N GLY A 567 -17.14 -6.57 -10.84
CA GLY A 567 -16.70 -7.61 -11.78
C GLY A 567 -16.42 -8.92 -11.05
N THR A 568 -17.03 -10.00 -11.53
CA THR A 568 -16.87 -11.37 -10.98
C THR A 568 -17.21 -11.49 -9.48
N VAL A 569 -18.48 -11.27 -9.13
CA VAL A 569 -19.01 -11.42 -7.78
C VAL A 569 -18.79 -12.84 -7.23
N ILE A 570 -17.86 -12.99 -6.27
CA ILE A 570 -17.74 -14.19 -5.44
C ILE A 570 -18.69 -14.06 -4.25
N ALA A 571 -19.96 -14.41 -4.45
CA ALA A 571 -20.97 -14.42 -3.39
C ALA A 571 -20.78 -15.62 -2.45
N SER A 572 -20.17 -15.39 -1.28
CA SER A 572 -20.09 -16.39 -0.21
C SER A 572 -21.39 -16.39 0.61
N THR A 573 -22.38 -17.16 0.16
CA THR A 573 -23.62 -17.39 0.91
C THR A 573 -23.37 -18.36 2.07
N GLY A 574 -23.18 -17.82 3.27
CA GLY A 574 -22.95 -18.57 4.51
C GLY A 574 -24.20 -19.27 5.07
N ASP A 575 -24.92 -20.03 4.25
CA ASP A 575 -26.05 -20.86 4.69
C ASP A 575 -25.54 -22.09 5.45
N VAL A 576 -25.50 -21.98 6.78
CA VAL A 576 -25.19 -23.10 7.68
C VAL A 576 -26.43 -23.98 7.83
N GLU A 577 -26.56 -25.00 6.99
CA GLU A 577 -27.58 -26.04 7.20
C GLU A 577 -27.44 -26.69 8.59
N PRO A 578 -28.52 -26.78 9.38
CA PRO A 578 -28.49 -27.49 10.64
C PRO A 578 -28.42 -29.00 10.39
N ARG A 579 -27.26 -29.61 10.68
CA ARG A 579 -27.06 -31.06 10.60
C ARG A 579 -28.16 -31.80 11.35
N ARG A 580 -29.01 -32.53 10.62
CA ARG A 580 -29.98 -33.44 11.23
C ARG A 580 -29.24 -34.55 11.97
N SER A 581 -29.52 -34.69 13.27
CA SER A 581 -29.16 -35.88 14.03
C SER A 581 -30.00 -37.06 13.51
N GLY A 582 -29.35 -38.00 12.83
CA GLY A 582 -29.88 -39.35 12.69
C GLY A 582 -29.70 -40.07 14.02
N ASP A 583 -30.80 -40.42 14.67
CA ASP A 583 -30.83 -41.39 15.76
C ASP A 583 -31.27 -42.73 15.14
N ASP A 584 -30.56 -43.81 15.44
CA ASP A 584 -30.65 -45.09 14.70
C ASP A 584 -31.29 -46.16 15.60
N SER A 585 -32.37 -46.79 15.14
CA SER A 585 -33.20 -47.75 15.92
C SER A 585 -34.12 -48.60 15.03
#